data_AF-A0A7Z7AUY4-F1
#
_entry.id   AF-A0A7Z7AUY4-F1
#
_cell.length_a   1.000
_cell.length_b   1.000
_cell.length_c   1.000
_cell.angle_alpha   90.00
_cell.angle_beta   90.00
_cell.angle_gamma   90.00
#
_symmetry.space_group_name_H-M   'P 1'
#
loop_
_entity.id
_entity.type
_entity.pdbx_description
1 polymer ?
#
loop_
_entity_poly.entity_id
_entity_poly.type
_entity_poly.pdbx_seq_one_letter_code
_entity_poly.pdbx_strand_id
1 'polypeptide(L)' 'MVRAKVPASEKKIGMCVSIHPKLYDRIDEIRGDMPRSAYISDVLEQHLVDKQVGY' A
#
# COMPACT_ATOMS: atom_id res chain seq x y z
N MET A 1 21.73 15.82 15.85
CA MET A 1 21.38 15.48 14.45
C MET A 1 19.86 15.41 14.37
N VAL A 2 19.23 16.27 13.58
CA VAL A 2 17.78 16.48 13.54
C VAL A 2 17.16 15.45 12.59
N ARG A 3 16.33 14.52 13.08
CA ARG A 3 15.56 13.62 12.22
C ARG A 3 14.43 14.44 11.61
N ALA A 4 14.57 14.84 10.35
CA ALA A 4 13.51 15.56 9.65
C ALA A 4 12.25 14.67 9.62
N LYS A 5 11.16 15.14 10.26
CA LYS A 5 9.82 14.62 9.99
C LYS A 5 9.53 14.96 8.54
N VAL A 6 9.58 13.98 7.65
CA VAL A 6 9.08 14.14 6.28
C VAL A 6 7.58 14.40 6.42
N PRO A 7 7.05 15.58 6.06
CA PRO A 7 5.62 15.76 5.98
C PRO A 7 5.13 14.87 4.83
N ALA A 8 4.38 13.82 5.15
CA ALA A 8 3.69 13.03 4.14
C ALA A 8 2.77 13.99 3.38
N SER A 9 3.10 14.29 2.13
CA SER A 9 2.26 15.11 1.27
C SER A 9 0.96 14.33 1.04
N GLU A 10 -0.16 14.77 1.62
CA GLU A 10 -1.47 14.11 1.55
C GLU A 10 -2.16 14.28 0.19
N LYS A 11 -1.43 14.15 -0.92
CA LYS A 11 -2.06 14.04 -2.23
C LYS A 11 -2.46 12.59 -2.47
N LYS A 12 -3.75 12.30 -2.26
CA LYS A 12 -4.36 11.03 -2.71
C LYS A 12 -4.33 10.97 -4.24
N ILE A 13 -3.34 10.27 -4.78
CA ILE A 13 -3.25 10.00 -6.22
C ILE A 13 -4.07 8.73 -6.49
N GLY A 14 -5.10 8.83 -7.33
CA GLY A 14 -5.79 7.66 -7.85
C GLY A 14 -4.91 6.98 -8.90
N MET A 15 -4.70 5.67 -8.77
CA MET A 15 -3.93 4.88 -9.72
C MET A 15 -4.75 3.65 -10.15
N CYS A 16 -4.85 3.43 -11.47
CA CYS A 16 -5.42 2.20 -12.01
C CYS A 16 -4.30 1.16 -12.16
N VAL A 17 -4.52 -0.05 -11.65
CA VAL A 17 -3.57 -1.15 -11.74
C VAL A 17 -4.26 -2.39 -12.31
N SER A 18 -3.59 -3.05 -13.26
CA SER A 18 -4.02 -4.35 -13.76
C SER A 18 -3.44 -5.43 -12.87
N ILE A 19 -4.30 -6.18 -12.17
CA ILE A 19 -3.90 -7.27 -11.29
C ILE A 19 -4.37 -8.60 -11.88
N HIS A 20 -3.60 -9.66 -11.70
CA HIS A 20 -3.98 -11.00 -12.13
C HIS A 20 -5.31 -11.43 -11.46
N PRO A 21 -6.29 -12.00 -12.19
CA PRO A 21 -7.62 -12.32 -11.65
C PRO A 21 -7.59 -13.15 -10.36
N LYS A 22 -6.76 -14.20 -10.32
CA LYS A 22 -6.58 -15.03 -9.11
C LYS A 22 -6.08 -14.26 -7.88
N LEU A 23 -5.35 -13.16 -8.06
CA LEU A 23 -4.93 -12.31 -6.93
C LEU A 23 -6.05 -11.36 -6.52
N TYR A 24 -6.87 -10.92 -7.46
CA TYR A 24 -8.03 -10.08 -7.19
C TYR A 24 -9.04 -10.80 -6.29
N ASP A 25 -9.35 -12.06 -6.59
CA ASP A 25 -10.26 -12.89 -5.77
C ASP A 25 -9.70 -13.08 -4.36
N ARG A 26 -8.40 -13.38 -4.24
CA ARG A 26 -7.74 -13.54 -2.94
C ARG A 26 -7.72 -12.25 -2.12
N ILE A 27 -7.57 -11.09 -2.76
CA ILE A 27 -7.66 -9.79 -2.07
C ILE A 27 -9.06 -9.59 -1.52
N ASP A 28 -10.11 -9.95 -2.29
CA ASP A 28 -11.50 -9.86 -1.82
C ASP A 28 -11.80 -10.81 -0.65
N GLU A 29 -11.24 -12.01 -0.65
CA GLU A 29 -11.36 -12.95 0.47
C GLU A 29 -10.66 -12.46 1.74
N ILE A 30 -9.46 -11.85 1.61
CA ILE A 30 -8.61 -11.47 2.76
C ILE A 30 -9.00 -10.11 3.34
N ARG A 31 -9.40 -9.14 2.50
CA ARG A 31 -9.68 -7.76 2.96
C ARG A 31 -10.92 -7.66 3.86
N GLY A 32 -11.83 -8.64 3.81
CA GLY A 32 -13.12 -8.59 4.50
C GLY A 32 -13.91 -7.32 4.14
N ASP A 33 -14.27 -6.54 5.15
CA ASP A 33 -15.03 -5.28 5.00
C ASP A 33 -14.18 -4.07 4.59
N MET A 34 -12.85 -4.22 4.52
CA MET A 34 -11.96 -3.10 4.18
C MET A 34 -12.06 -2.71 2.69
N PRO A 35 -12.06 -1.42 2.33
CA PRO A 35 -11.98 -0.99 0.93
C PRO A 35 -10.71 -1.53 0.25
N ARG A 36 -10.84 -2.06 -0.98
CA ARG A 36 -9.71 -2.64 -1.74
C ARG A 36 -8.51 -1.71 -1.80
N SER A 37 -8.74 -0.42 -2.05
CA SER A 37 -7.68 0.59 -2.12
C SER A 37 -6.94 0.75 -0.80
N ALA A 38 -7.64 0.70 0.34
CA ALA A 38 -7.01 0.84 1.65
C ALA A 38 -6.14 -0.39 1.97
N TYR A 39 -6.64 -1.60 1.70
CA TYR A 39 -5.88 -2.82 1.88
C TYR A 39 -4.63 -2.85 0.99
N ILE A 40 -4.77 -2.49 -0.29
CA ILE A 40 -3.64 -2.44 -1.23
C ILE A 40 -2.63 -1.38 -0.80
N SER A 41 -3.08 -0.21 -0.34
CA SER A 41 -2.19 0.83 0.21
C SER A 41 -1.41 0.33 1.42
N ASP A 42 -2.06 -0.30 2.40
CA ASP A 42 -1.41 -0.84 3.61
C ASP A 42 -0.35 -1.89 3.28
N VAL A 43 -0.69 -2.84 2.39
CA VAL A 43 0.26 -3.89 1.94
C VAL A 43 1.46 -3.27 1.20
N LEU A 44 1.23 -2.26 0.36
CA LEU A 44 2.31 -1.56 -0.34
C LEU A 44 3.20 -0.76 0.63
N GLU A 45 2.60 -0.09 1.61
CA GLU A 45 3.34 0.65 2.64
C GLU A 45 4.22 -0.29 3.47
N GLN A 46 3.68 -1.42 3.94
CA GLN A 46 4.44 -2.45 4.67
C GLN A 46 5.60 -2.97 3.82
N HIS A 47 5.35 -3.35 2.56
CA HIS A 47 6.39 -3.88 1.66
C HIS A 47 7.49 -2.86 1.34
N LEU A 48 7.14 -1.57 1.24
CA LEU A 48 8.12 -0.50 1.04
C LEU A 48 8.96 -0.26 2.29
N VAL A 49 8.37 -0.37 3.49
CA VAL A 49 9.08 -0.28 4.78
C VAL A 49 10.05 -1.45 4.94
N ASP A 50 9.61 -2.68 4.66
CA ASP A 50 10.46 -3.88 4.70
C ASP A 50 11.65 -3.79 3.72
N LYS A 51 11.43 -3.20 2.54
CA LYS A 51 12.50 -2.99 1.54
C LYS A 51 13.44 -1.82 1.84
N GLN A 52 13.10 -0.94 2.79
CA GLN A 52 13.93 0.23 3.12
C GLN A 52 15.09 -0.12 4.07
N VAL A 53 15.16 -1.34 4.61
CA VAL A 53 16.28 -1.82 5.43
C VAL A 53 17.38 -2.41 4.53
N GLY A 54 18.06 -1.59 3.72
CA GLY A 54 19.15 -2.11 2.88
C GLY A 54 19.66 -1.22 1.74
N TYR A 55 19.64 0.11 1.87
CA TYR A 55 20.39 1.01 0.97
C TYR A 55 21.04 2.15 1.75
#